data_AF-A0A2D8UH58-F1
#
_entry.id   AF-A0A2D8UH58-F1
#
_cell.length_a   1.000
_cell.length_b   1.000
_cell.length_c   1.000
_cell.angle_alpha   90.00
_cell.angle_beta   90.00
_cell.angle_gamma   90.00
#
_symmetry.space_group_name_H-M   'P 1'
#
loop_
_entity.id
_entity.type
_entity.pdbx_description
1 polymer ?
#
loop_
_entity_poly.entity_id
_entity_poly.type
_entity_poly.pdbx_seq_one_letter_code
_entity_poly.pdbx_strand_id
1 'polypeptide(L)'
;MIKSSTYHPDWIFEVKKKLGNRYDPKLIEKVIYALIFLEQLKINKLNFIFKGGTALLLATEKPKRFSIDIDIITEQRQSDIEKILEIISKGTVFTHWEDDNDRKHTPDAPIGHFKIYYKSNVDGNVEPILLDVLYTPNPYPELTEIPIAHDWIQTESKTTMVNMPTFDAILGDKLTAFAPKTTGILYSKLRPVEIIKQLFDVAFLMDNISDLDVVRDSYAKVVAEEISFRKLEITVEKVLVDTQQACFVLSTRNIKSDEFKHLQTGISNFTNFTIARFNIEEAIIAAAKVTYLAEVLKYSKPDTIEKFSKAKEVKDWYIEPIPYNRLNKLKKSNPEAFFYWYKAVEAFSKKQPIFSNLDKKALQEAIKYYRAREGSYSSNDPLLEIKTKIENESLFVSYLLDEMSLLLKVINENITFLDNYKYEGLDRETAITNKQNILEPLFQVRKLIKEKLSV
;
A
#
# COMPACT_ATOMS: atom_id res chain seq x y z
N MET A 1 -12.26 31.80 -12.80
CA MET A 1 -11.35 31.56 -11.67
C MET A 1 -12.19 31.24 -10.44
N ILE A 2 -11.57 30.90 -9.31
CA ILE A 2 -12.29 30.78 -8.03
C ILE A 2 -12.75 32.18 -7.59
N LYS A 3 -14.03 32.31 -7.23
CA LYS A 3 -14.64 33.56 -6.79
C LYS A 3 -14.22 33.88 -5.36
N SER A 4 -14.02 35.17 -5.07
CA SER A 4 -13.72 35.63 -3.70
C SER A 4 -14.79 35.23 -2.67
N SER A 5 -16.05 35.14 -3.11
CA SER A 5 -17.17 34.68 -2.27
C SER A 5 -16.97 33.29 -1.67
N THR A 6 -16.08 32.46 -2.25
CA THR A 6 -15.86 31.08 -1.80
C THR A 6 -15.28 30.97 -0.38
N TYR A 7 -14.51 31.95 0.07
CA TYR A 7 -13.87 31.92 1.39
C TYR A 7 -14.60 32.81 2.40
N HIS A 8 -15.79 33.31 2.06
CA HIS A 8 -16.67 33.97 3.03
C HIS A 8 -17.29 32.93 3.98
N PRO A 9 -17.53 33.29 5.26
CA PRO A 9 -18.15 32.40 6.24
C PRO A 9 -19.47 31.80 5.74
N ASP A 10 -20.33 32.60 5.12
CA ASP A 10 -21.64 32.15 4.62
C ASP A 10 -21.53 30.94 3.68
N TRP A 11 -20.53 30.93 2.78
CA TRP A 11 -20.31 29.80 1.88
C TRP A 11 -19.74 28.59 2.61
N ILE A 12 -18.76 28.78 3.50
CA ILE A 12 -18.16 27.71 4.31
C ILE A 12 -19.25 26.97 5.12
N PHE A 13 -20.16 27.73 5.75
CA PHE A 13 -21.27 27.16 6.52
C PHE A 13 -22.35 26.53 5.64
N GLU A 14 -22.56 27.03 4.41
CA GLU A 14 -23.44 26.37 3.44
C GLU A 14 -22.87 25.02 2.97
N VAL A 15 -21.58 24.94 2.69
CA VAL A 15 -20.91 23.65 2.38
C VAL A 15 -21.02 22.68 3.56
N LYS A 16 -20.80 23.16 4.78
CA LYS A 16 -20.99 22.37 6.01
C LYS A 16 -22.42 21.81 6.11
N LYS A 17 -23.42 22.63 5.79
CA LYS A 17 -24.83 22.23 5.79
C LYS A 17 -25.10 21.13 4.76
N LYS A 18 -24.60 21.29 3.53
CA LYS A 18 -24.71 20.27 2.46
C LYS A 18 -24.07 18.93 2.85
N LEU A 19 -22.99 18.97 3.62
CA LEU A 19 -22.29 17.77 4.12
C LEU A 19 -22.97 17.13 5.36
N GLY A 20 -23.92 17.81 6.01
CA GLY A 20 -24.68 17.26 7.14
C GLY A 20 -24.28 17.76 8.53
N ASN A 21 -23.75 18.99 8.65
CA ASN A 21 -23.49 19.74 9.90
C ASN A 21 -22.54 19.16 10.95
N ARG A 22 -22.13 17.88 10.83
CA ARG A 22 -21.23 17.22 11.79
C ARG A 22 -19.75 17.59 11.65
N TYR A 23 -19.37 18.24 10.56
CA TYR A 23 -17.97 18.52 10.24
C TYR A 23 -17.51 19.87 10.77
N ASP A 24 -16.24 19.94 11.13
CA ASP A 24 -15.59 21.18 11.54
C ASP A 24 -15.53 22.15 10.33
N PRO A 25 -16.13 23.36 10.43
CA PRO A 25 -16.04 24.36 9.37
C PRO A 25 -14.58 24.74 9.05
N LYS A 26 -13.65 24.66 10.00
CA LYS A 26 -12.23 24.92 9.74
C LYS A 26 -11.61 23.91 8.78
N LEU A 27 -12.03 22.64 8.83
CA LEU A 27 -11.54 21.63 7.90
C LEU A 27 -12.02 21.91 6.47
N ILE A 28 -13.27 22.35 6.31
CA ILE A 28 -13.84 22.76 5.03
C ILE A 28 -13.10 24.00 4.51
N GLU A 29 -12.88 25.00 5.37
CA GLU A 29 -12.11 26.20 5.02
C GLU A 29 -10.71 25.84 4.53
N LYS A 30 -9.99 24.94 5.22
CA LYS A 30 -8.66 24.49 4.78
C LYS A 30 -8.67 23.86 3.38
N VAL A 31 -9.69 23.05 3.04
CA VAL A 31 -9.83 22.53 1.67
C VAL A 31 -10.02 23.65 0.65
N ILE A 32 -10.87 24.63 0.96
CA ILE A 32 -11.11 25.78 0.09
C ILE A 32 -9.80 26.54 -0.17
N TYR A 33 -9.04 26.86 0.90
CA TYR A 33 -7.75 27.54 0.77
C TYR A 33 -6.69 26.70 0.04
N ALA A 34 -6.68 25.37 0.20
CA ALA A 34 -5.81 24.50 -0.58
C ALA A 34 -6.12 24.60 -2.09
N LEU A 35 -7.39 24.59 -2.49
CA LEU A 35 -7.78 24.72 -3.90
C LEU A 35 -7.52 26.12 -4.46
N ILE A 36 -7.68 27.17 -3.66
CA ILE A 36 -7.27 28.53 -4.04
C ILE A 36 -5.77 28.57 -4.27
N PHE A 37 -4.99 28.00 -3.36
CA PHE A 37 -3.54 27.96 -3.49
C PHE A 37 -3.09 27.22 -4.75
N LEU A 38 -3.70 26.06 -5.04
CA LEU A 38 -3.48 25.31 -6.27
C LEU A 38 -3.76 26.16 -7.53
N GLU A 39 -4.86 26.90 -7.55
CA GLU A 39 -5.18 27.81 -8.66
C GLU A 39 -4.13 28.91 -8.79
N GLN A 40 -3.68 29.49 -7.67
CA GLN A 40 -2.64 30.53 -7.68
C GLN A 40 -1.29 30.01 -8.19
N LEU A 41 -0.89 28.78 -7.87
CA LEU A 41 0.32 28.17 -8.45
C LEU A 41 0.22 28.09 -9.98
N LYS A 42 -0.93 27.67 -10.52
CA LYS A 42 -1.15 27.63 -11.99
C LYS A 42 -1.19 29.01 -12.63
N ILE A 43 -1.88 29.98 -12.02
CA ILE A 43 -1.96 31.36 -12.53
C ILE A 43 -0.57 32.01 -12.59
N ASN A 44 0.27 31.75 -11.59
CA ASN A 44 1.65 32.23 -11.54
C ASN A 44 2.62 31.36 -12.38
N LYS A 45 2.09 30.53 -13.28
CA LYS A 45 2.82 29.78 -14.31
C LYS A 45 3.83 28.76 -13.75
N LEU A 46 3.56 28.22 -12.57
CA LEU A 46 4.29 27.04 -12.10
C LEU A 46 3.96 25.86 -13.03
N ASN A 47 4.99 25.16 -13.52
CA ASN A 47 4.82 23.93 -14.29
C ASN A 47 4.93 22.73 -13.37
N PHE A 48 3.82 22.04 -13.12
CA PHE A 48 3.77 20.94 -12.17
C PHE A 48 2.65 19.95 -12.50
N ILE A 49 2.77 18.76 -11.91
CA ILE A 49 1.74 17.74 -11.86
C ILE A 49 1.17 17.73 -10.44
N PHE A 50 -0.14 17.91 -10.31
CA PHE A 50 -0.84 17.85 -9.03
C PHE A 50 -1.11 16.39 -8.65
N LYS A 51 -0.77 15.98 -7.43
CA LYS A 51 -0.95 14.60 -6.96
C LYS A 51 -1.54 14.54 -5.55
N GLY A 52 -1.49 13.35 -4.96
CA GLY A 52 -1.80 13.15 -3.54
C GLY A 52 -3.30 13.11 -3.23
N GLY A 53 -3.63 13.32 -1.94
CA GLY A 53 -4.99 13.16 -1.45
C GLY A 53 -5.95 14.25 -1.94
N THR A 54 -5.44 15.46 -2.15
CA THR A 54 -6.26 16.61 -2.54
C THR A 54 -6.56 16.60 -4.04
N ALA A 55 -5.67 16.01 -4.87
CA ALA A 55 -5.97 15.71 -6.26
C ALA A 55 -7.14 14.72 -6.38
N LEU A 56 -7.14 13.66 -5.57
CA LEU A 56 -8.24 12.71 -5.51
C LEU A 56 -9.57 13.35 -5.06
N LEU A 57 -9.51 14.28 -4.10
CA LEU A 57 -10.67 15.06 -3.65
C LEU A 57 -11.22 15.90 -4.81
N LEU A 58 -10.37 16.67 -5.49
CA LEU A 58 -10.79 17.54 -6.59
C LEU A 58 -11.40 16.74 -7.75
N ALA A 59 -10.82 15.59 -8.07
CA ALA A 59 -11.24 14.76 -9.19
C ALA A 59 -12.47 13.88 -8.91
N THR A 60 -13.01 13.89 -7.69
CA THR A 60 -14.17 13.08 -7.30
C THR A 60 -15.36 13.99 -6.99
N GLU A 61 -16.46 13.87 -7.74
CA GLU A 61 -17.69 14.66 -7.49
C GLU A 61 -18.19 14.55 -6.03
N LYS A 62 -18.08 13.36 -5.44
CA LYS A 62 -18.44 13.07 -4.05
C LYS A 62 -17.23 12.53 -3.29
N PRO A 63 -16.35 13.41 -2.77
CA PRO A 63 -15.16 12.99 -2.05
C PRO A 63 -15.51 12.08 -0.87
N LYS A 64 -14.68 11.07 -0.64
CA LYS A 64 -14.90 10.10 0.45
C LYS A 64 -14.23 10.50 1.76
N ARG A 65 -13.27 11.43 1.72
CA ARG A 65 -12.56 12.01 2.88
C ARG A 65 -12.07 13.42 2.58
N PHE A 66 -11.76 14.18 3.62
CA PHE A 66 -11.07 15.47 3.50
C PHE A 66 -9.58 15.28 3.21
N SER A 67 -8.99 16.22 2.48
CA SER A 67 -7.55 16.36 2.24
C SER A 67 -7.23 17.84 2.07
N ILE A 68 -6.15 18.30 2.71
CA ILE A 68 -5.87 19.74 2.87
C ILE A 68 -4.47 20.15 2.39
N ASP A 69 -3.61 19.19 2.10
CA ASP A 69 -2.23 19.43 1.67
C ASP A 69 -2.17 19.52 0.14
N ILE A 70 -1.25 20.31 -0.39
CA ILE A 70 -0.98 20.37 -1.83
C ILE A 70 0.31 19.60 -2.11
N ASP A 71 0.17 18.47 -2.78
CA ASP A 71 1.28 17.63 -3.22
C ASP A 71 1.54 17.84 -4.72
N ILE A 72 2.76 18.20 -5.11
CA ILE A 72 3.11 18.41 -6.53
C ILE A 72 4.42 17.72 -6.93
N ILE A 73 4.52 17.39 -8.22
CA ILE A 73 5.77 16.99 -8.88
C ILE A 73 6.18 18.08 -9.87
N THR A 74 7.46 18.45 -9.87
CA THR A 74 8.00 19.41 -10.83
C THR A 74 9.49 19.21 -11.08
N GLU A 75 9.97 19.61 -12.26
CA GLU A 75 11.40 19.70 -12.56
C GLU A 75 11.94 21.13 -12.36
N GLN A 76 11.08 22.07 -11.93
CA GLN A 76 11.49 23.43 -11.64
C GLN A 76 12.33 23.50 -10.35
N ARG A 77 13.25 24.46 -10.29
CA ARG A 77 14.13 24.62 -9.12
C ARG A 77 13.35 25.18 -7.96
N GLN A 78 13.76 24.81 -6.75
CA GLN A 78 13.25 25.39 -5.50
C GLN A 78 13.19 26.92 -5.53
N SER A 79 14.24 27.61 -5.99
CA SER A 79 14.28 29.07 -6.07
C SER A 79 13.20 29.68 -6.97
N ASP A 80 12.70 28.91 -7.95
CA ASP A 80 11.63 29.37 -8.83
C ASP A 80 10.26 29.23 -8.14
N ILE A 81 10.08 28.21 -7.29
CA ILE A 81 8.91 28.04 -6.41
C ILE A 81 8.86 29.16 -5.36
N GLU A 82 9.97 29.42 -4.66
CA GLU A 82 10.05 30.47 -3.63
C GLU A 82 9.62 31.85 -4.15
N LYS A 83 10.05 32.21 -5.37
CA LYS A 83 9.62 33.45 -6.04
C LYS A 83 8.10 33.48 -6.29
N ILE A 84 7.52 32.35 -6.67
CA ILE A 84 6.07 32.24 -6.88
C ILE A 84 5.32 32.35 -5.56
N LEU A 85 5.79 31.69 -4.50
CA LEU A 85 5.21 31.81 -3.16
C LEU A 85 5.24 33.25 -2.65
N GLU A 86 6.33 33.97 -2.92
CA GLU A 86 6.48 35.39 -2.57
C GLU A 86 5.51 36.30 -3.34
N ILE A 87 5.22 35.99 -4.61
CA ILE A 87 4.21 36.72 -5.38
C ILE A 87 2.81 36.43 -4.81
N ILE A 88 2.52 35.16 -4.53
CA ILE A 88 1.21 34.74 -4.00
C ILE A 88 0.96 35.37 -2.63
N SER A 89 1.95 35.37 -1.73
CA SER A 89 1.81 35.93 -0.37
C SER A 89 1.55 37.45 -0.33
N LYS A 90 1.94 38.17 -1.39
CA LYS A 90 1.76 39.63 -1.49
C LYS A 90 0.53 40.07 -2.30
N GLY A 91 0.05 39.22 -3.21
CA GLY A 91 -0.94 39.59 -4.22
C GLY A 91 -2.32 38.94 -4.04
N THR A 92 -2.53 38.12 -3.01
CA THR A 92 -3.72 37.26 -2.89
C THR A 92 -4.29 37.25 -1.47
N VAL A 93 -5.13 36.24 -1.15
CA VAL A 93 -5.69 36.01 0.19
C VAL A 93 -4.70 35.45 1.21
N PHE A 94 -3.52 35.04 0.75
CA PHE A 94 -2.44 34.56 1.60
C PHE A 94 -1.65 35.74 2.17
N THR A 95 -1.02 35.54 3.32
CA THR A 95 -0.38 36.60 4.11
C THR A 95 1.14 36.53 4.09
N HIS A 96 1.70 35.33 4.19
CA HIS A 96 3.14 35.05 4.16
C HIS A 96 3.36 33.56 3.88
N TRP A 97 4.61 33.19 3.61
CA TRP A 97 5.03 31.80 3.46
C TRP A 97 6.28 31.53 4.29
N GLU A 98 6.52 30.26 4.61
CA GLU A 98 7.71 29.79 5.33
C GLU A 98 8.33 28.59 4.59
N ASP A 99 9.66 28.54 4.59
CA ASP A 99 10.42 27.34 4.29
C ASP A 99 10.32 26.37 5.49
N ASP A 100 10.01 25.10 5.22
CA ASP A 100 9.89 24.03 6.20
C ASP A 100 10.79 22.82 5.87
N ASN A 101 11.89 23.06 5.15
CA ASN A 101 12.85 22.06 4.69
C ASN A 101 13.79 21.55 5.80
N ASP A 102 13.87 22.22 6.95
CA ASP A 102 14.65 21.77 8.12
C ASP A 102 14.09 20.48 8.77
N ARG A 103 12.94 19.98 8.28
CA ARG A 103 12.43 18.66 8.62
C ARG A 103 13.44 17.59 8.17
N LYS A 104 13.98 16.83 9.12
CA LYS A 104 14.87 15.67 8.87
C LYS A 104 14.18 14.60 8.02
N HIS A 105 14.21 14.75 6.70
CA HIS A 105 13.78 13.73 5.75
C HIS A 105 14.97 12.90 5.27
N THR A 106 14.69 11.82 4.54
CA THR A 106 15.70 10.98 3.90
C THR A 106 16.71 11.86 3.16
N PRO A 107 18.02 11.83 3.51
CA PRO A 107 19.01 12.82 3.07
C PRO A 107 19.14 13.02 1.55
N ASP A 108 18.59 12.10 0.75
CA ASP A 108 18.79 12.03 -0.69
C ASP A 108 17.50 12.15 -1.51
N ALA A 109 16.32 12.25 -0.87
CA ALA A 109 15.07 12.44 -1.62
C ALA A 109 14.96 13.91 -2.06
N PRO A 110 14.68 14.19 -3.35
CA PRO A 110 14.64 15.56 -3.86
C PRO A 110 13.28 16.18 -3.50
N ILE A 111 13.06 16.48 -2.23
CA ILE A 111 11.79 16.98 -1.71
C ILE A 111 11.91 18.43 -1.21
N GLY A 112 10.80 19.15 -1.29
CA GLY A 112 10.64 20.50 -0.73
C GLY A 112 9.37 20.59 0.12
N HIS A 113 9.46 21.26 1.25
CA HIS A 113 8.33 21.51 2.15
C HIS A 113 8.19 23.00 2.38
N PHE A 114 7.01 23.54 2.09
CA PHE A 114 6.68 24.93 2.33
C PHE A 114 5.34 25.05 3.04
N LYS A 115 5.15 26.17 3.72
CA LYS A 115 3.85 26.58 4.26
C LYS A 115 3.45 27.90 3.64
N ILE A 116 2.17 28.03 3.27
CA ILE A 116 1.57 29.31 2.95
C ILE A 116 0.42 29.60 3.90
N TYR A 117 0.37 30.80 4.45
CA TYR A 117 -0.52 31.14 5.56
C TYR A 117 -1.66 32.04 5.14
N TYR A 118 -2.85 31.81 5.68
CA TYR A 118 -4.01 32.65 5.52
C TYR A 118 -4.64 32.98 6.88
N LYS A 119 -5.45 34.05 6.92
CA LYS A 119 -6.26 34.37 8.10
C LYS A 119 -7.63 33.72 7.94
N SER A 120 -7.99 32.83 8.87
CA SER A 120 -9.29 32.16 8.89
C SER A 120 -10.43 33.17 8.97
N ASN A 121 -11.43 33.00 8.13
CA ASN A 121 -12.70 33.72 8.20
C ASN A 121 -13.67 33.05 9.20
N VAL A 122 -13.38 31.83 9.66
CA VAL A 122 -14.19 31.12 10.66
C VAL A 122 -13.89 31.62 12.08
N ASP A 123 -12.61 31.76 12.45
CA ASP A 123 -12.22 32.10 13.82
C ASP A 123 -11.15 33.20 13.94
N GLY A 124 -10.64 33.72 12.81
CA GLY A 124 -9.64 34.78 12.78
C GLY A 124 -8.19 34.32 13.01
N ASN A 125 -7.95 33.03 13.27
CA ASN A 125 -6.61 32.49 13.47
C ASN A 125 -5.82 32.45 12.17
N VAL A 126 -4.49 32.49 12.28
CA VAL A 126 -3.59 32.30 11.14
C VAL A 126 -3.30 30.81 10.98
N GLU A 127 -3.59 30.27 9.82
CA GLU A 127 -3.53 28.83 9.53
C GLU A 127 -2.68 28.55 8.29
N PRO A 128 -1.87 27.48 8.28
CA PRO A 128 -1.08 27.09 7.12
C PRO A 128 -1.86 26.17 6.17
N ILE A 129 -1.56 26.28 4.87
CA ILE A 129 -1.68 25.22 3.87
C ILE A 129 -0.28 24.69 3.59
N LEU A 130 -0.12 23.37 3.58
CA LEU A 130 1.16 22.72 3.31
C LEU A 130 1.35 22.52 1.80
N LEU A 131 2.57 22.77 1.34
CA LEU A 131 3.04 22.43 0.00
C LEU A 131 4.17 21.41 0.12
N ASP A 132 3.90 20.19 -0.35
CA ASP A 132 4.89 19.14 -0.48
C ASP A 132 5.28 19.00 -1.97
N VAL A 133 6.56 19.20 -2.26
CA VAL A 133 7.11 19.19 -3.62
C VAL A 133 8.04 18.00 -3.77
N LEU A 134 7.90 17.24 -4.84
CA LEU A 134 8.89 16.27 -5.29
C LEU A 134 9.54 16.75 -6.58
N TYR A 135 10.85 17.02 -6.52
CA TYR A 135 11.65 17.52 -7.63
C TYR A 135 12.15 16.37 -8.51
N THR A 136 11.29 15.85 -9.38
CA THR A 136 11.59 14.71 -10.26
C THR A 136 10.83 14.83 -11.59
N PRO A 137 11.33 14.23 -12.69
CA PRO A 137 10.54 14.05 -13.90
C PRO A 137 9.24 13.28 -13.65
N ASN A 138 8.25 13.44 -14.52
CA ASN A 138 6.97 12.74 -14.41
C ASN A 138 7.16 11.20 -14.30
N PRO A 139 6.78 10.56 -13.18
CA PRO A 139 6.85 9.11 -13.06
C PRO A 139 5.59 8.41 -13.59
N TYR A 140 4.53 9.15 -13.91
CA TYR A 140 3.23 8.59 -14.26
C TYR A 140 3.13 8.26 -15.75
N PRO A 141 2.65 7.06 -16.11
CA PRO A 141 2.46 6.67 -17.50
C PRO A 141 1.36 7.47 -18.21
N GLU A 142 0.38 7.96 -17.45
CA GLU A 142 -0.77 8.70 -17.98
C GLU A 142 -1.13 9.89 -17.08
N LEU A 143 -1.44 11.02 -17.73
CA LEU A 143 -1.93 12.23 -17.09
C LEU A 143 -3.29 12.60 -17.68
N THR A 144 -4.11 13.26 -16.88
CA THR A 144 -5.35 13.90 -17.27
C THR A 144 -5.35 15.37 -16.85
N GLU A 145 -6.09 16.19 -17.58
CA GLU A 145 -6.28 17.60 -17.25
C GLU A 145 -7.71 17.80 -16.74
N ILE A 146 -7.85 18.34 -15.53
CA ILE A 146 -9.15 18.59 -14.91
C ILE A 146 -9.32 20.06 -14.54
N PRO A 147 -10.57 20.59 -14.52
CA PRO A 147 -10.81 21.93 -14.02
C PRO A 147 -10.62 21.98 -12.50
N ILE A 148 -10.05 23.07 -12.00
CA ILE A 148 -10.08 23.42 -10.57
C ILE A 148 -11.49 23.95 -10.27
N ALA A 149 -12.42 23.01 -10.15
CA ALA A 149 -13.83 23.24 -9.85
C ALA A 149 -14.37 22.09 -9.00
N HIS A 150 -15.14 22.42 -7.98
CA HIS A 150 -15.76 21.43 -7.08
C HIS A 150 -16.97 22.07 -6.40
N ASP A 151 -17.95 21.28 -5.97
CA ASP A 151 -19.15 21.76 -5.27
C ASP A 151 -18.89 22.49 -3.93
N TRP A 152 -17.64 22.46 -3.47
CA TRP A 152 -17.19 23.10 -2.23
C TRP A 152 -16.57 24.48 -2.49
N ILE A 153 -16.31 24.82 -3.74
CA ILE A 153 -15.80 26.15 -4.15
C ILE A 153 -16.75 26.80 -5.14
N GLN A 154 -16.75 28.13 -5.18
CA GLN A 154 -17.52 28.88 -6.17
C GLN A 154 -16.59 29.33 -7.29
N THR A 155 -16.93 29.00 -8.54
CA THR A 155 -16.14 29.37 -9.71
C THR A 155 -16.89 30.33 -10.64
N GLU A 156 -16.14 31.11 -11.40
CA GLU A 156 -16.62 31.82 -12.58
C GLU A 156 -16.78 30.87 -13.78
N SER A 157 -17.35 31.35 -14.88
CA SER A 157 -17.57 30.54 -16.09
C SER A 157 -16.28 29.97 -16.69
N LYS A 158 -15.16 30.70 -16.60
CA LYS A 158 -13.85 30.22 -17.05
C LYS A 158 -13.08 29.64 -15.87
N THR A 159 -12.87 28.32 -15.85
CA THR A 159 -12.11 27.61 -14.82
C THR A 159 -10.64 27.46 -15.21
N THR A 160 -9.77 27.46 -14.21
CA THR A 160 -8.34 27.13 -14.38
C THR A 160 -8.18 25.62 -14.49
N MET A 161 -7.34 25.13 -15.39
CA MET A 161 -7.09 23.71 -15.59
C MET A 161 -5.78 23.27 -14.91
N VAL A 162 -5.74 22.03 -14.43
CA VAL A 162 -4.55 21.44 -13.78
C VAL A 162 -4.31 20.01 -14.28
N ASN A 163 -3.04 19.67 -14.49
CA ASN A 163 -2.61 18.33 -14.83
C ASN A 163 -2.45 17.48 -13.57
N MET A 164 -2.94 16.26 -13.61
CA MET A 164 -2.76 15.25 -12.57
C MET A 164 -2.68 13.85 -13.19
N PRO A 165 -2.08 12.86 -12.51
CA PRO A 165 -2.20 11.46 -12.92
C PRO A 165 -3.67 11.01 -13.00
N THR A 166 -3.95 10.05 -13.89
CA THR A 166 -5.25 9.36 -13.93
C THR A 166 -5.49 8.57 -12.65
N PHE A 167 -6.75 8.15 -12.41
CA PHE A 167 -7.08 7.34 -11.22
C PHE A 167 -6.26 6.06 -11.14
N ASP A 168 -6.06 5.40 -12.28
CA ASP A 168 -5.23 4.18 -12.38
C ASP A 168 -3.76 4.48 -12.07
N ALA A 169 -3.20 5.59 -12.56
CA ALA A 169 -1.85 6.00 -12.21
C ALA A 169 -1.70 6.37 -10.72
N ILE A 170 -2.69 7.04 -10.12
CA ILE A 170 -2.71 7.35 -8.68
C ILE A 170 -2.78 6.07 -7.84
N LEU A 171 -3.54 5.06 -8.28
CA LEU A 171 -3.66 3.79 -7.58
C LEU A 171 -2.30 3.11 -7.43
N GLY A 172 -1.53 3.05 -8.52
CA GLY A 172 -0.17 2.52 -8.51
C GLY A 172 0.74 3.27 -7.52
N ASP A 173 0.77 4.59 -7.59
CA ASP A 173 1.56 5.45 -6.68
C ASP A 173 1.17 5.24 -5.22
N LYS A 174 -0.12 5.37 -4.89
CA LYS A 174 -0.59 5.25 -3.50
C LYS A 174 -0.35 3.88 -2.89
N LEU A 175 -0.35 2.82 -3.70
CA LEU A 175 -0.03 1.47 -3.22
C LEU A 175 1.41 1.41 -2.68
N THR A 176 2.36 2.14 -3.28
CA THR A 176 3.76 2.22 -2.79
C THR A 176 3.85 2.85 -1.39
N ALA A 177 2.92 3.75 -1.06
CA ALA A 177 2.84 4.44 0.22
C ALA A 177 2.21 3.58 1.34
N PHE A 178 1.50 2.50 0.99
CA PHE A 178 0.90 1.55 1.93
C PHE A 178 1.77 0.28 2.10
N ALA A 179 3.00 0.47 2.56
CA ALA A 179 3.95 -0.59 2.87
C ALA A 179 4.74 -0.23 4.16
N PRO A 180 4.19 -0.52 5.35
CA PRO A 180 4.61 0.10 6.61
C PRO A 180 5.92 -0.42 7.23
N LYS A 181 6.64 -1.32 6.55
CA LYS A 181 7.98 -1.81 6.93
C LYS A 181 9.03 -1.60 5.84
N THR A 182 8.65 -1.06 4.68
CA THR A 182 9.54 -0.91 3.52
C THR A 182 9.53 0.52 2.97
N THR A 183 8.80 0.81 1.88
CA THR A 183 8.78 2.12 1.21
C THR A 183 7.68 3.05 1.69
N GLY A 184 6.65 2.54 2.37
CA GLY A 184 5.49 3.33 2.75
C GLY A 184 5.70 4.22 3.97
N ILE A 185 4.57 4.60 4.58
CA ILE A 185 4.56 5.23 5.91
C ILE A 185 4.91 4.18 6.96
N LEU A 186 6.13 4.24 7.47
CA LEU A 186 6.66 3.22 8.37
C LEU A 186 5.97 3.22 9.74
N TYR A 187 5.74 2.03 10.32
CA TYR A 187 5.24 1.90 11.70
C TYR A 187 6.10 2.67 12.71
N SER A 188 7.41 2.71 12.49
CA SER A 188 8.37 3.42 13.34
C SER A 188 8.17 4.93 13.39
N LYS A 189 7.44 5.52 12.42
CA LYS A 189 7.11 6.96 12.41
C LYS A 189 5.94 7.31 13.32
N LEU A 190 5.25 6.32 13.88
CA LEU A 190 4.10 6.49 14.77
C LEU A 190 2.99 7.38 14.17
N ARG A 191 2.72 7.19 12.88
CA ARG A 191 1.70 7.90 12.08
C ARG A 191 0.57 6.97 11.66
N PRO A 192 -0.21 6.43 12.60
CA PRO A 192 -1.20 5.39 12.31
C PRO A 192 -2.33 5.89 11.39
N VAL A 193 -2.73 7.16 11.51
CA VAL A 193 -3.79 7.74 10.68
C VAL A 193 -3.33 7.85 9.22
N GLU A 194 -2.08 8.23 9.00
CA GLU A 194 -1.49 8.38 7.67
C GLU A 194 -1.39 7.03 6.95
N ILE A 195 -1.06 5.96 7.66
CA ILE A 195 -1.09 4.58 7.12
C ILE A 195 -2.51 4.22 6.67
N ILE A 196 -3.51 4.48 7.51
CA ILE A 196 -4.91 4.15 7.20
C ILE A 196 -5.48 5.01 6.08
N LYS A 197 -5.06 6.28 5.95
CA LYS A 197 -5.38 7.13 4.79
C LYS A 197 -4.94 6.46 3.48
N GLN A 198 -3.75 5.85 3.43
CA GLN A 198 -3.30 5.15 2.22
C GLN A 198 -4.15 3.90 1.94
N LEU A 199 -4.41 3.06 2.95
CA LEU A 199 -5.29 1.89 2.79
C LEU A 199 -6.67 2.27 2.24
N PHE A 200 -7.26 3.34 2.79
CA PHE A 200 -8.55 3.86 2.36
C PHE A 200 -8.53 4.30 0.89
N ASP A 201 -7.56 5.12 0.52
CA ASP A 201 -7.47 5.67 -0.83
C ASP A 201 -7.21 4.59 -1.87
N VAL A 202 -6.32 3.63 -1.60
CA VAL A 202 -6.04 2.51 -2.52
C VAL A 202 -7.29 1.66 -2.73
N ALA A 203 -8.05 1.35 -1.68
CA ALA A 203 -9.29 0.60 -1.81
C ALA A 203 -10.36 1.36 -2.60
N PHE A 204 -10.48 2.67 -2.38
CA PHE A 204 -11.39 3.53 -3.14
C PHE A 204 -11.01 3.60 -4.63
N LEU A 205 -9.72 3.76 -4.92
CA LEU A 205 -9.22 3.82 -6.29
C LEU A 205 -9.40 2.49 -7.02
N MET A 206 -9.19 1.35 -6.33
CA MET A 206 -9.45 0.02 -6.89
C MET A 206 -10.91 -0.18 -7.31
N ASP A 207 -11.87 0.41 -6.58
CA ASP A 207 -13.28 0.34 -6.97
C ASP A 207 -13.54 1.06 -8.32
N ASN A 208 -12.70 2.03 -8.67
CA ASN A 208 -12.78 2.85 -9.87
C ASN A 208 -11.73 2.48 -10.93
N ILE A 209 -11.05 1.34 -10.80
CA ILE A 209 -10.03 0.90 -11.76
C ILE A 209 -10.64 0.73 -13.16
N SER A 210 -9.96 1.26 -14.17
CA SER A 210 -10.30 1.09 -15.59
C SER A 210 -9.22 0.35 -16.37
N ASP A 211 -7.95 0.62 -16.08
CA ASP A 211 -6.79 0.07 -16.78
C ASP A 211 -5.76 -0.46 -15.79
N LEU A 212 -5.61 -1.78 -15.75
CA LEU A 212 -4.67 -2.44 -14.84
C LEU A 212 -3.20 -2.30 -15.27
N ASP A 213 -2.94 -2.11 -16.57
CA ASP A 213 -1.58 -1.93 -17.07
C ASP A 213 -1.02 -0.57 -16.65
N VAL A 214 -1.84 0.48 -16.71
CA VAL A 214 -1.51 1.81 -16.17
C VAL A 214 -1.18 1.74 -14.67
N VAL A 215 -1.96 0.99 -13.88
CA VAL A 215 -1.67 0.78 -12.45
C VAL A 215 -0.32 0.10 -12.25
N ARG A 216 -0.03 -0.94 -13.03
CA ARG A 216 1.21 -1.73 -12.92
C ARG A 216 2.44 -0.92 -13.29
N ASP A 217 2.38 -0.18 -14.39
CA ASP A 217 3.48 0.64 -14.87
C ASP A 217 3.76 1.79 -13.89
N SER A 218 2.70 2.43 -13.40
CA SER A 218 2.81 3.46 -12.35
C SER A 218 3.42 2.89 -11.06
N TYR A 219 2.92 1.75 -10.57
CA TYR A 219 3.45 1.11 -9.36
C TYR A 219 4.94 0.77 -9.53
N ALA A 220 5.31 0.08 -10.62
CA ALA A 220 6.68 -0.38 -10.87
C ALA A 220 7.66 0.80 -10.98
N LYS A 221 7.24 1.90 -11.61
CA LYS A 221 8.08 3.10 -11.76
C LYS A 221 8.27 3.81 -10.42
N VAL A 222 7.18 4.11 -9.70
CA VAL A 222 7.22 4.86 -8.44
C VAL A 222 7.92 4.08 -7.34
N VAL A 223 7.67 2.77 -7.21
CA VAL A 223 8.31 1.95 -6.16
C VAL A 223 9.81 1.82 -6.37
N ALA A 224 10.28 1.74 -7.63
CA ALA A 224 11.71 1.69 -7.93
C ALA A 224 12.40 3.00 -7.53
N GLU A 225 11.76 4.14 -7.76
CA GLU A 225 12.24 5.46 -7.32
C GLU A 225 12.29 5.56 -5.79
N GLU A 226 11.22 5.14 -5.09
CA GLU A 226 11.19 5.12 -3.62
C GLU A 226 12.27 4.22 -3.00
N ILE A 227 12.50 3.03 -3.57
CA ILE A 227 13.59 2.13 -3.16
C ILE A 227 14.95 2.82 -3.33
N SER A 228 15.15 3.50 -4.46
CA SER A 228 16.38 4.22 -4.78
C SER A 228 16.62 5.40 -3.83
N PHE A 229 15.62 6.27 -3.63
CA PHE A 229 15.71 7.44 -2.73
C PHE A 229 16.00 7.03 -1.28
N ARG A 230 15.49 5.87 -0.86
CA ARG A 230 15.71 5.33 0.48
C ARG A 230 16.94 4.44 0.61
N LYS A 231 17.63 4.17 -0.51
CA LYS A 231 18.80 3.27 -0.59
C LYS A 231 18.51 1.89 0.03
N LEU A 232 17.35 1.33 -0.26
CA LEU A 232 16.94 0.03 0.26
C LEU A 232 17.47 -1.10 -0.64
N GLU A 233 18.02 -2.13 -0.03
CA GLU A 233 18.44 -3.36 -0.72
C GLU A 233 17.29 -4.39 -0.73
N ILE A 234 16.17 -4.03 -1.37
CA ILE A 234 14.98 -4.88 -1.47
C ILE A 234 14.43 -4.89 -2.90
N THR A 235 13.64 -5.91 -3.23
CA THR A 235 12.92 -5.99 -4.50
C THR A 235 11.54 -5.36 -4.43
N VAL A 236 10.94 -5.07 -5.59
CA VAL A 236 9.57 -4.55 -5.71
C VAL A 236 8.55 -5.49 -5.09
N GLU A 237 8.72 -6.80 -5.27
CA GLU A 237 7.84 -7.83 -4.71
C GLU A 237 7.85 -7.80 -3.19
N LYS A 238 8.99 -7.43 -2.57
CA LYS A 238 9.09 -7.35 -1.11
C LYS A 238 8.20 -6.24 -0.53
N VAL A 239 8.02 -5.16 -1.28
CA VAL A 239 7.11 -4.06 -0.91
C VAL A 239 5.66 -4.53 -0.97
N LEU A 240 5.25 -5.25 -2.03
CA LEU A 240 3.90 -5.84 -2.11
C LEU A 240 3.64 -6.86 -1.00
N VAL A 241 4.64 -7.67 -0.63
CA VAL A 241 4.52 -8.63 0.49
C VAL A 241 4.33 -7.90 1.83
N ASP A 242 5.00 -6.77 2.05
CA ASP A 242 4.78 -5.92 3.23
C ASP A 242 3.35 -5.37 3.28
N THR A 243 2.85 -4.85 2.14
CA THR A 243 1.44 -4.46 1.98
C THR A 243 0.47 -5.59 2.35
N GLN A 244 0.65 -6.78 1.77
CA GLN A 244 -0.19 -7.95 2.04
C GLN A 244 -0.15 -8.37 3.52
N GLN A 245 1.02 -8.30 4.15
CA GLN A 245 1.18 -8.63 5.57
C GLN A 245 0.42 -7.64 6.47
N ALA A 246 0.50 -6.33 6.19
CA ALA A 246 -0.24 -5.32 6.94
C ALA A 246 -1.77 -5.53 6.81
N CYS A 247 -2.25 -5.83 5.60
CA CYS A 247 -3.66 -6.18 5.36
C CYS A 247 -4.10 -7.43 6.13
N PHE A 248 -3.26 -8.46 6.18
CA PHE A 248 -3.56 -9.70 6.89
C PHE A 248 -3.62 -9.50 8.41
N VAL A 249 -2.66 -8.74 8.97
CA VAL A 249 -2.64 -8.34 10.38
C VAL A 249 -3.96 -7.65 10.75
N LEU A 250 -4.40 -6.71 9.92
CA LEU A 250 -5.69 -6.03 10.13
C LEU A 250 -6.88 -6.99 10.08
N SER A 251 -6.91 -7.88 9.09
CA SER A 251 -8.04 -8.79 8.84
C SER A 251 -8.21 -9.88 9.88
N THR A 252 -7.12 -10.30 10.53
CA THR A 252 -7.17 -11.35 11.56
C THR A 252 -7.49 -10.86 12.97
N ARG A 253 -7.43 -9.54 13.20
CA ARG A 253 -7.79 -8.90 14.48
C ARG A 253 -7.08 -9.49 15.70
N ASN A 254 -5.80 -9.82 15.56
CA ASN A 254 -5.03 -10.31 16.70
C ASN A 254 -4.74 -9.16 17.68
N ILE A 255 -5.57 -8.98 18.70
CA ILE A 255 -5.43 -7.93 19.73
C ILE A 255 -4.11 -7.97 20.50
N LYS A 256 -3.37 -9.08 20.45
CA LYS A 256 -2.03 -9.20 21.06
C LYS A 256 -0.92 -8.64 20.17
N SER A 257 -1.18 -8.42 18.87
CA SER A 257 -0.23 -7.83 17.93
C SER A 257 -0.19 -6.32 18.11
N ASP A 258 1.00 -5.75 18.30
CA ASP A 258 1.18 -4.30 18.39
C ASP A 258 0.94 -3.62 17.04
N GLU A 259 1.26 -4.28 15.93
CA GLU A 259 0.91 -3.82 14.58
C GLU A 259 -0.61 -3.70 14.41
N PHE A 260 -1.38 -4.69 14.88
CA PHE A 260 -2.84 -4.60 14.86
C PHE A 260 -3.36 -3.43 15.70
N LYS A 261 -2.85 -3.25 16.93
CA LYS A 261 -3.24 -2.11 17.78
C LYS A 261 -2.90 -0.77 17.12
N HIS A 262 -1.77 -0.70 16.43
CA HIS A 262 -1.34 0.49 15.70
C HIS A 262 -2.32 0.84 14.58
N LEU A 263 -2.66 -0.14 13.73
CA LEU A 263 -3.64 0.04 12.65
C LEU A 263 -5.03 0.37 13.20
N GLN A 264 -5.46 -0.31 14.26
CA GLN A 264 -6.75 -0.06 14.93
C GLN A 264 -6.83 1.36 15.49
N THR A 265 -5.75 1.87 16.07
CA THR A 265 -5.65 3.28 16.52
C THR A 265 -5.82 4.23 15.33
N GLY A 266 -5.18 3.93 14.21
CA GLY A 266 -5.31 4.70 12.98
C GLY A 266 -6.76 4.76 12.48
N ILE A 267 -7.46 3.63 12.47
CA ILE A 267 -8.86 3.54 12.03
C ILE A 267 -9.76 4.38 12.94
N SER A 268 -9.63 4.23 14.26
CA SER A 268 -10.44 4.99 15.22
C SER A 268 -10.27 6.50 15.05
N ASN A 269 -9.03 6.97 14.87
CA ASN A 269 -8.72 8.40 14.74
C ASN A 269 -9.04 8.96 13.33
N PHE A 270 -9.02 8.11 12.30
CA PHE A 270 -9.28 8.52 10.93
C PHE A 270 -10.75 8.89 10.68
N THR A 271 -11.68 8.39 11.49
CA THR A 271 -13.13 8.64 11.36
C THR A 271 -13.50 10.14 11.29
N ASN A 272 -12.72 11.02 11.92
CA ASN A 272 -12.92 12.48 11.89
C ASN A 272 -12.59 13.11 10.53
N PHE A 273 -11.85 12.42 9.67
CA PHE A 273 -11.43 12.90 8.36
C PHE A 273 -12.24 12.28 7.21
N THR A 274 -13.05 11.26 7.49
CA THR A 274 -13.84 10.55 6.48
C THR A 274 -15.25 11.13 6.33
N ILE A 275 -15.71 11.23 5.09
CA ILE A 275 -17.10 11.57 4.79
C ILE A 275 -17.96 10.31 4.82
N ALA A 276 -17.45 9.24 4.22
CA ALA A 276 -18.03 7.91 4.33
C ALA A 276 -17.71 7.27 5.69
N ARG A 277 -18.55 6.33 6.14
CA ARG A 277 -18.24 5.51 7.31
C ARG A 277 -16.99 4.66 7.02
N PHE A 278 -16.02 4.67 7.93
CA PHE A 278 -14.84 3.82 7.83
C PHE A 278 -14.40 3.30 9.20
N ASN A 279 -15.06 2.22 9.64
CA ASN A 279 -14.73 1.47 10.83
C ASN A 279 -13.92 0.21 10.49
N ILE A 280 -13.62 -0.62 11.49
CA ILE A 280 -12.84 -1.85 11.32
C ILE A 280 -13.41 -2.79 10.24
N GLU A 281 -14.74 -2.87 10.07
CA GLU A 281 -15.35 -3.70 9.04
C GLU A 281 -15.06 -3.20 7.62
N GLU A 282 -15.17 -1.89 7.37
CA GLU A 282 -14.81 -1.30 6.07
C GLU A 282 -13.29 -1.33 5.84
N ALA A 283 -12.49 -1.17 6.89
CA ALA A 283 -11.05 -1.29 6.80
C ALA A 283 -10.59 -2.72 6.43
N ILE A 284 -11.35 -3.74 6.83
CA ILE A 284 -11.08 -5.13 6.46
C ILE A 284 -11.49 -5.42 5.01
N ILE A 285 -12.56 -4.80 4.52
CA ILE A 285 -12.88 -4.82 3.08
C ILE A 285 -11.75 -4.18 2.28
N ALA A 286 -11.30 -3.00 2.70
CA ALA A 286 -10.17 -2.31 2.09
C ALA A 286 -8.90 -3.18 2.08
N ALA A 287 -8.57 -3.81 3.21
CA ALA A 287 -7.41 -4.69 3.30
C ALA A 287 -7.51 -5.91 2.37
N ALA A 288 -8.70 -6.50 2.24
CA ALA A 288 -8.91 -7.62 1.33
C ALA A 288 -8.74 -7.21 -0.14
N LYS A 289 -9.33 -6.06 -0.53
CA LYS A 289 -9.17 -5.43 -1.85
C LYS A 289 -7.70 -5.19 -2.18
N VAL A 290 -6.98 -4.50 -1.30
CA VAL A 290 -5.55 -4.18 -1.49
C VAL A 290 -4.69 -5.44 -1.57
N THR A 291 -4.98 -6.48 -0.79
CA THR A 291 -4.25 -7.76 -0.88
C THR A 291 -4.46 -8.42 -2.24
N TYR A 292 -5.70 -8.43 -2.75
CA TYR A 292 -5.99 -8.99 -4.06
C TYR A 292 -5.28 -8.22 -5.17
N LEU A 293 -5.34 -6.88 -5.15
CA LEU A 293 -4.61 -6.04 -6.09
C LEU A 293 -3.10 -6.32 -6.05
N ALA A 294 -2.51 -6.37 -4.85
CA ALA A 294 -1.08 -6.67 -4.68
C ALA A 294 -0.70 -8.04 -5.28
N GLU A 295 -1.55 -9.06 -5.10
CA GLU A 295 -1.29 -10.39 -5.66
C GLU A 295 -1.43 -10.42 -7.18
N VAL A 296 -2.41 -9.69 -7.72
CA VAL A 296 -2.57 -9.51 -9.17
C VAL A 296 -1.32 -8.85 -9.75
N LEU A 297 -0.82 -7.77 -9.15
CA LEU A 297 0.37 -7.06 -9.65
C LEU A 297 1.65 -7.91 -9.59
N LYS A 298 1.78 -8.83 -8.63
CA LYS A 298 2.96 -9.72 -8.51
C LYS A 298 3.06 -10.76 -9.62
N TYR A 299 1.99 -11.48 -9.90
CA TYR A 299 2.07 -12.72 -10.70
C TYR A 299 1.03 -12.84 -11.81
N SER A 300 0.04 -11.96 -11.85
CA SER A 300 -1.08 -12.11 -12.77
C SER A 300 -1.15 -10.94 -13.76
N LYS A 301 -1.47 -11.28 -15.00
CA LYS A 301 -1.86 -10.31 -16.02
C LYS A 301 -3.28 -10.62 -16.50
N PRO A 302 -4.29 -10.57 -15.61
CA PRO A 302 -5.65 -10.63 -16.08
C PRO A 302 -5.95 -9.32 -16.82
N ASP A 303 -6.80 -9.39 -17.84
CA ASP A 303 -7.23 -8.17 -18.54
C ASP A 303 -8.06 -7.25 -17.61
N THR A 304 -8.74 -7.83 -16.61
CA THR A 304 -9.58 -7.10 -15.66
C THR A 304 -9.50 -7.66 -14.25
N ILE A 305 -9.79 -6.81 -13.25
CA ILE A 305 -9.94 -7.21 -11.85
C ILE A 305 -11.38 -7.67 -11.61
N GLU A 306 -11.55 -8.90 -11.13
CA GLU A 306 -12.84 -9.39 -10.65
C GLU A 306 -13.32 -8.60 -9.42
N LYS A 307 -14.56 -8.11 -9.45
CA LYS A 307 -15.18 -7.33 -8.38
C LYS A 307 -16.31 -8.12 -7.70
N PHE A 308 -16.41 -7.97 -6.37
CA PHE A 308 -17.51 -8.54 -5.58
C PHE A 308 -18.85 -7.95 -6.03
N SER A 309 -19.87 -8.78 -6.19
CA SER A 309 -21.22 -8.31 -6.55
C SER A 309 -22.22 -8.59 -5.43
N LYS A 310 -22.28 -9.82 -4.93
CA LYS A 310 -23.30 -10.23 -3.96
C LYS A 310 -22.85 -11.41 -3.11
N ALA A 311 -23.27 -11.41 -1.85
CA ALA A 311 -22.88 -12.44 -0.87
C ALA A 311 -23.18 -13.90 -1.28
N LYS A 312 -24.13 -14.13 -2.20
CA LYS A 312 -24.44 -15.48 -2.71
C LYS A 312 -23.29 -16.10 -3.50
N GLU A 313 -22.40 -15.31 -4.10
CA GLU A 313 -21.30 -15.83 -4.93
C GLU A 313 -20.27 -16.63 -4.13
N VAL A 314 -20.06 -16.26 -2.87
CA VAL A 314 -19.07 -16.92 -2.00
C VAL A 314 -19.66 -18.04 -1.14
N LYS A 315 -20.95 -18.37 -1.33
CA LYS A 315 -21.71 -19.26 -0.44
C LYS A 315 -21.05 -20.63 -0.28
N ASP A 316 -20.46 -21.18 -1.32
CA ASP A 316 -19.90 -22.53 -1.33
C ASP A 316 -18.36 -22.55 -1.30
N TRP A 317 -17.73 -21.38 -1.16
CA TRP A 317 -16.26 -21.24 -1.16
C TRP A 317 -15.66 -21.50 0.22
N TYR A 318 -14.45 -22.03 0.26
CA TYR A 318 -13.70 -22.26 1.49
C TYR A 318 -12.21 -22.08 1.26
N ILE A 319 -11.55 -21.33 2.17
CA ILE A 319 -10.10 -21.16 2.17
C ILE A 319 -9.49 -22.34 2.92
N GLU A 320 -9.04 -23.35 2.18
CA GLU A 320 -8.43 -24.58 2.70
C GLU A 320 -7.08 -24.37 3.40
N PRO A 321 -6.13 -23.57 2.87
CA PRO A 321 -4.79 -23.55 3.45
C PRO A 321 -4.77 -23.01 4.88
N ILE A 322 -4.20 -23.81 5.80
CA ILE A 322 -4.23 -23.58 7.25
C ILE A 322 -3.75 -22.17 7.65
N PRO A 323 -2.67 -21.59 7.08
CA PRO A 323 -2.23 -20.25 7.46
C PRO A 323 -3.29 -19.15 7.27
N TYR A 324 -4.24 -19.35 6.36
CA TYR A 324 -5.25 -18.37 5.98
C TYR A 324 -6.68 -18.75 6.41
N ASN A 325 -6.90 -19.96 6.92
CA ASN A 325 -8.24 -20.49 7.23
C ASN A 325 -9.03 -19.62 8.24
N ARG A 326 -8.34 -18.79 9.04
CA ARG A 326 -8.96 -17.84 9.98
C ARG A 326 -9.83 -16.82 9.25
N LEU A 327 -9.53 -16.52 7.99
CA LEU A 327 -10.29 -15.63 7.12
C LEU A 327 -11.66 -16.21 6.75
N ASN A 328 -11.89 -17.53 6.86
CA ASN A 328 -13.21 -18.13 6.64
C ASN A 328 -14.30 -17.56 7.58
N LYS A 329 -13.92 -16.98 8.72
CA LYS A 329 -14.85 -16.27 9.61
C LYS A 329 -15.53 -15.08 8.92
N LEU A 330 -14.85 -14.44 7.97
CA LEU A 330 -15.37 -13.30 7.21
C LEU A 330 -16.52 -13.71 6.29
N LYS A 331 -16.61 -14.96 5.84
CA LYS A 331 -17.63 -15.42 4.89
C LYS A 331 -19.05 -15.07 5.33
N LYS A 332 -19.35 -15.14 6.63
CA LYS A 332 -20.65 -14.77 7.19
C LYS A 332 -20.74 -13.30 7.61
N SER A 333 -19.70 -12.76 8.25
CA SER A 333 -19.74 -11.41 8.83
C SER A 333 -19.50 -10.31 7.79
N ASN A 334 -18.70 -10.60 6.77
CA ASN A 334 -18.24 -9.66 5.75
C ASN A 334 -17.93 -10.41 4.43
N PRO A 335 -18.96 -10.80 3.66
CA PRO A 335 -18.80 -11.60 2.44
C PRO A 335 -17.92 -10.93 1.37
N GLU A 336 -17.92 -9.60 1.29
CA GLU A 336 -17.09 -8.84 0.35
C GLU A 336 -15.60 -8.98 0.69
N ALA A 337 -15.23 -8.79 1.97
CA ALA A 337 -13.85 -9.02 2.38
C ALA A 337 -13.44 -10.48 2.16
N PHE A 338 -14.32 -11.43 2.43
CA PHE A 338 -14.05 -12.84 2.17
C PHE A 338 -13.80 -13.13 0.68
N PHE A 339 -14.59 -12.55 -0.22
CA PHE A 339 -14.40 -12.70 -1.67
C PHE A 339 -12.98 -12.31 -2.11
N TYR A 340 -12.53 -11.10 -1.75
CA TYR A 340 -11.22 -10.62 -2.17
C TYR A 340 -10.08 -11.41 -1.52
N TRP A 341 -10.22 -11.81 -0.25
CA TRP A 341 -9.25 -12.70 0.39
C TRP A 341 -9.19 -14.08 -0.27
N TYR A 342 -10.34 -14.66 -0.63
CA TYR A 342 -10.38 -15.93 -1.34
C TYR A 342 -9.67 -15.82 -2.68
N LYS A 343 -9.95 -14.78 -3.47
CA LYS A 343 -9.29 -14.53 -4.77
C LYS A 343 -7.77 -14.33 -4.63
N ALA A 344 -7.34 -13.56 -3.63
CA ALA A 344 -5.91 -13.38 -3.34
C ALA A 344 -5.23 -14.70 -2.97
N VAL A 345 -5.82 -15.48 -2.06
CA VAL A 345 -5.25 -16.78 -1.65
C VAL A 345 -5.29 -17.79 -2.79
N GLU A 346 -6.33 -17.80 -3.60
CA GLU A 346 -6.44 -18.66 -4.78
C GLU A 346 -5.32 -18.36 -5.79
N ALA A 347 -5.13 -17.07 -6.14
CA ALA A 347 -4.08 -16.63 -7.05
C ALA A 347 -2.69 -16.99 -6.52
N PHE A 348 -2.43 -16.69 -5.24
CA PHE A 348 -1.18 -17.03 -4.57
C PHE A 348 -0.91 -18.54 -4.57
N SER A 349 -1.91 -19.34 -4.17
CA SER A 349 -1.79 -20.80 -4.06
C SER A 349 -1.56 -21.48 -5.42
N LYS A 350 -1.95 -20.87 -6.54
CA LYS A 350 -1.68 -21.39 -7.88
C LYS A 350 -0.19 -21.33 -8.22
N LYS A 351 0.53 -20.31 -7.76
CA LYS A 351 1.93 -20.06 -8.13
C LYS A 351 2.94 -20.37 -7.02
N GLN A 352 2.51 -20.37 -5.76
CA GLN A 352 3.39 -20.49 -4.61
C GLN A 352 3.08 -21.72 -3.76
N PRO A 353 4.09 -22.44 -3.25
CA PRO A 353 3.87 -23.52 -2.30
C PRO A 353 3.51 -22.94 -0.93
N ILE A 354 2.50 -23.50 -0.29
CA ILE A 354 2.11 -23.13 1.07
C ILE A 354 2.58 -24.21 2.02
N PHE A 355 3.58 -23.86 2.83
CA PHE A 355 4.15 -24.78 3.81
C PHE A 355 3.45 -24.63 5.17
N SER A 356 2.99 -25.76 5.71
CA SER A 356 2.56 -25.84 7.10
C SER A 356 3.75 -25.67 8.06
N ASN A 357 3.47 -25.51 9.37
CA ASN A 357 4.55 -25.46 10.36
C ASN A 357 5.38 -26.75 10.40
N LEU A 358 4.78 -27.91 10.07
CA LEU A 358 5.49 -29.17 9.99
C LEU A 358 6.41 -29.19 8.76
N ASP A 359 5.90 -28.73 7.60
CA ASP A 359 6.67 -28.61 6.36
C ASP A 359 7.87 -27.68 6.54
N LYS A 360 7.66 -26.51 7.16
CA LYS A 360 8.74 -25.56 7.47
C LYS A 360 9.83 -26.19 8.34
N LYS A 361 9.46 -26.91 9.41
CA LYS A 361 10.42 -27.63 10.26
C LYS A 361 11.18 -28.72 9.50
N ALA A 362 10.48 -29.50 8.68
CA ALA A 362 11.09 -30.54 7.87
C ALA A 362 12.09 -29.95 6.85
N LEU A 363 11.73 -28.83 6.22
CA LEU A 363 12.62 -28.09 5.32
C LEU A 363 13.86 -27.55 6.03
N GLN A 364 13.71 -26.99 7.23
CA GLN A 364 14.83 -26.49 8.03
C GLN A 364 15.84 -27.61 8.35
N GLU A 365 15.36 -28.76 8.83
CA GLU A 365 16.23 -29.91 9.10
C GLU A 365 16.83 -30.48 7.80
N ALA A 366 16.07 -30.55 6.71
CA ALA A 366 16.58 -31.00 5.42
C ALA A 366 17.72 -30.10 4.91
N ILE A 367 17.57 -28.77 4.97
CA ILE A 367 18.61 -27.82 4.58
C ILE A 367 19.86 -28.02 5.45
N LYS A 368 19.69 -28.19 6.77
CA LYS A 368 20.79 -28.45 7.71
C LYS A 368 21.53 -29.75 7.38
N TYR A 369 20.82 -30.85 7.15
CA TYR A 369 21.44 -32.13 6.81
C TYR A 369 22.14 -32.11 5.45
N TYR A 370 21.53 -31.48 4.46
CA TYR A 370 22.15 -31.28 3.15
C TYR A 370 23.47 -30.52 3.27
N ARG A 371 23.48 -29.41 4.01
CA ARG A 371 24.69 -28.60 4.22
C ARG A 371 25.77 -29.30 5.03
N ALA A 372 25.39 -30.10 6.04
CA ALA A 372 26.36 -30.91 6.78
C ALA A 372 27.17 -31.87 5.89
N ARG A 373 26.62 -32.28 4.73
CA ARG A 373 27.31 -33.14 3.75
C ARG A 373 28.11 -32.35 2.71
N GLU A 374 27.61 -31.20 2.29
CA GLU A 374 28.20 -30.38 1.22
C GLU A 374 29.27 -29.38 1.70
N GLY A 375 29.39 -29.17 3.02
CA GLY A 375 30.34 -28.23 3.63
C GLY A 375 29.70 -26.92 4.11
N SER A 376 30.52 -26.06 4.73
CA SER A 376 30.07 -24.79 5.34
C SER A 376 29.48 -23.81 4.33
N TYR A 377 28.51 -23.00 4.77
CA TYR A 377 27.94 -21.92 3.97
C TYR A 377 29.04 -20.92 3.55
N SER A 378 29.14 -20.65 2.25
CA SER A 378 29.76 -19.39 1.81
C SER A 378 28.81 -18.23 2.14
N SER A 379 29.31 -17.01 2.23
CA SER A 379 28.46 -15.82 2.47
C SER A 379 27.38 -15.61 1.39
N ASN A 380 27.59 -16.15 0.19
CA ASN A 380 26.73 -15.98 -0.98
C ASN A 380 25.91 -17.24 -1.28
N ASP A 381 25.67 -18.07 -0.28
CA ASP A 381 24.95 -19.33 -0.46
C ASP A 381 23.44 -19.10 -0.67
N PRO A 382 22.87 -19.54 -1.82
CA PRO A 382 21.45 -19.34 -2.10
C PRO A 382 20.51 -20.04 -1.11
N LEU A 383 20.97 -21.07 -0.39
CA LEU A 383 20.17 -21.69 0.68
C LEU A 383 20.00 -20.80 1.90
N LEU A 384 20.84 -19.78 2.09
CA LEU A 384 20.70 -18.86 3.21
C LEU A 384 19.44 -18.00 3.06
N GLU A 385 19.18 -17.46 1.87
CA GLU A 385 17.95 -16.69 1.59
C GLU A 385 16.70 -17.54 1.73
N ILE A 386 16.71 -18.75 1.17
CA ILE A 386 15.60 -19.71 1.27
C ILE A 386 15.32 -20.08 2.73
N LYS A 387 16.38 -20.33 3.51
CA LYS A 387 16.28 -20.60 4.94
C LYS A 387 15.64 -19.42 5.66
N THR A 388 16.09 -18.19 5.39
CA THR A 388 15.48 -16.98 5.95
C THR A 388 14.01 -16.84 5.55
N LYS A 389 13.62 -17.21 4.32
CA LYS A 389 12.22 -17.23 3.87
C LYS A 389 11.37 -18.26 4.61
N ILE A 390 11.90 -19.46 4.85
CA ILE A 390 11.21 -20.51 5.63
C ILE A 390 11.04 -20.09 7.10
N GLU A 391 12.08 -19.47 7.66
CA GLU A 391 12.08 -18.90 9.01
C GLU A 391 11.20 -17.65 9.12
N ASN A 392 10.92 -16.99 8.01
CA ASN A 392 10.08 -15.79 7.98
C ASN A 392 8.67 -16.12 8.47
N GLU A 393 8.19 -15.27 9.37
CA GLU A 393 6.82 -15.33 9.89
C GLU A 393 5.79 -14.72 8.93
N SER A 394 6.24 -14.09 7.84
CA SER A 394 5.35 -13.57 6.79
C SER A 394 4.51 -14.69 6.18
N LEU A 395 3.26 -14.34 5.87
CA LEU A 395 2.29 -15.28 5.36
C LEU A 395 2.24 -15.33 3.84
N PHE A 396 2.81 -14.34 3.14
CA PHE A 396 2.84 -14.28 1.67
C PHE A 396 4.27 -14.43 1.13
N VAL A 397 5.04 -15.32 1.76
CA VAL A 397 6.41 -15.65 1.34
C VAL A 397 6.35 -16.29 -0.04
N SER A 398 7.03 -15.67 -0.99
CA SER A 398 7.11 -16.16 -2.36
C SER A 398 8.51 -16.70 -2.65
N TYR A 399 8.55 -17.79 -3.40
CA TYR A 399 9.74 -18.49 -3.84
C TYR A 399 9.88 -18.35 -5.35
N LEU A 400 11.07 -17.99 -5.81
CA LEU A 400 11.45 -17.96 -7.21
C LEU A 400 11.60 -19.38 -7.77
N LEU A 401 11.63 -19.51 -9.09
CA LEU A 401 11.70 -20.80 -9.77
C LEU A 401 13.02 -21.55 -9.49
N ASP A 402 14.13 -20.82 -9.43
CA ASP A 402 15.44 -21.34 -9.04
C ASP A 402 15.47 -21.73 -7.56
N GLU A 403 14.84 -20.95 -6.68
CA GLU A 403 14.71 -21.30 -5.25
C GLU A 403 13.91 -22.58 -5.04
N MET A 404 12.77 -22.73 -5.73
CA MET A 404 11.96 -23.94 -5.69
C MET A 404 12.73 -25.14 -6.26
N SER A 405 13.50 -24.93 -7.33
CA SER A 405 14.35 -25.97 -7.93
C SER A 405 15.46 -26.41 -6.98
N LEU A 406 16.09 -25.47 -6.28
CA LEU A 406 17.12 -25.72 -5.28
C LEU A 406 16.54 -26.46 -4.06
N LEU A 407 15.38 -26.05 -3.55
CA LEU A 407 14.66 -26.78 -2.50
C LEU A 407 14.37 -28.22 -2.93
N LEU A 408 13.90 -28.41 -4.17
CA LEU A 408 13.61 -29.74 -4.70
C LEU A 408 14.88 -30.61 -4.78
N LYS A 409 16.02 -30.04 -5.18
CA LYS A 409 17.33 -30.70 -5.16
C LYS A 409 17.68 -31.15 -3.73
N VAL A 410 17.64 -30.23 -2.77
CA VAL A 410 17.93 -30.51 -1.35
C VAL A 410 17.08 -31.67 -0.82
N ILE A 411 15.78 -31.66 -1.13
CA ILE A 411 14.85 -32.70 -0.69
C ILE A 411 15.21 -34.05 -1.33
N ASN A 412 15.42 -34.10 -2.63
CA ASN A 412 15.71 -35.35 -3.35
C ASN A 412 17.03 -35.99 -2.89
N GLU A 413 18.06 -35.18 -2.64
CA GLU A 413 19.34 -35.70 -2.16
C GLU A 413 19.26 -36.20 -0.72
N ASN A 414 18.50 -35.52 0.15
CA ASN A 414 18.25 -36.03 1.50
C ASN A 414 17.48 -37.35 1.48
N ILE A 415 16.46 -37.47 0.63
CA ILE A 415 15.72 -38.74 0.46
C ILE A 415 16.67 -39.85 0.00
N THR A 416 17.47 -39.58 -1.03
CA THR A 416 18.44 -40.56 -1.59
C THR A 416 19.49 -40.97 -0.56
N PHE A 417 19.98 -40.02 0.23
CA PHE A 417 20.95 -40.29 1.30
C PHE A 417 20.34 -41.16 2.40
N LEU A 418 19.17 -40.78 2.92
CA LEU A 418 18.47 -41.52 3.97
C LEU A 418 18.03 -42.90 3.49
N ASP A 419 17.80 -43.07 2.18
CA ASP A 419 17.49 -44.38 1.61
C ASP A 419 18.64 -45.37 1.73
N ASN A 420 19.87 -44.90 1.64
CA ASN A 420 21.09 -45.70 1.74
C ASN A 420 21.69 -45.71 3.16
N TYR A 421 21.23 -44.84 4.06
CA TYR A 421 21.79 -44.68 5.40
C TYR A 421 21.44 -45.87 6.30
N LYS A 422 22.46 -46.43 6.98
CA LYS A 422 22.29 -47.50 7.96
C LYS A 422 22.47 -46.93 9.37
N TYR A 423 21.45 -47.08 10.20
CA TYR A 423 21.55 -46.71 11.61
C TYR A 423 22.32 -47.78 12.37
N GLU A 424 23.59 -47.50 12.69
CA GLU A 424 24.40 -48.37 13.53
C GLU A 424 23.96 -48.29 14.99
N GLY A 425 23.82 -49.44 15.65
CA GLY A 425 23.47 -49.52 17.08
C GLY A 425 21.99 -49.32 17.44
N LEU A 426 21.11 -49.13 16.46
CA LEU A 426 19.65 -49.12 16.66
C LEU A 426 19.02 -50.45 16.22
N ASP A 427 17.97 -50.87 16.90
CA ASP A 427 17.17 -52.00 16.44
C ASP A 427 16.40 -51.63 15.15
N ARG A 428 15.98 -52.66 14.40
CA ARG A 428 15.38 -52.49 13.07
C ARG A 428 14.09 -51.65 13.10
N GLU A 429 13.26 -51.82 14.13
CA GLU A 429 11.97 -51.14 14.24
C GLU A 429 12.17 -49.65 14.54
N THR A 430 13.06 -49.32 15.48
CA THR A 430 13.46 -47.94 15.77
C THR A 430 14.10 -47.27 14.56
N ALA A 431 14.98 -47.96 13.84
CA ALA A 431 15.63 -47.43 12.63
C ALA A 431 14.62 -47.10 11.51
N ILE A 432 13.62 -47.97 11.29
CA ILE A 432 12.55 -47.74 10.32
C ILE A 432 11.68 -46.56 10.74
N THR A 433 11.28 -46.52 12.01
CA THR A 433 10.43 -45.44 12.55
C THR A 433 11.12 -44.08 12.43
N ASN A 434 12.40 -44.00 12.80
CA ASN A 434 13.18 -42.76 12.68
C ASN A 434 13.29 -42.30 11.23
N LYS A 435 13.52 -43.23 10.29
CA LYS A 435 13.58 -42.93 8.86
C LYS A 435 12.24 -42.40 8.34
N GLN A 436 11.12 -43.02 8.73
CA GLN A 436 9.78 -42.58 8.34
C GLN A 436 9.45 -41.17 8.85
N ASN A 437 9.76 -40.88 10.12
CA ASN A 437 9.52 -39.57 10.73
C ASN A 437 10.24 -38.42 10.00
N ILE A 438 11.38 -38.69 9.36
CA ILE A 438 12.11 -37.69 8.56
C ILE A 438 11.58 -37.65 7.12
N LEU A 439 11.35 -38.81 6.49
CA LEU A 439 11.02 -38.89 5.08
C LEU A 439 9.58 -38.50 4.74
N GLU A 440 8.61 -38.83 5.59
CA GLU A 440 7.19 -38.61 5.30
C GLU A 440 6.86 -37.12 5.08
N PRO A 441 7.28 -36.18 5.95
CA PRO A 441 7.11 -34.76 5.69
C PRO A 441 7.82 -34.31 4.41
N LEU A 442 9.02 -34.83 4.12
CA LEU A 442 9.78 -34.46 2.92
C LEU A 442 9.11 -34.91 1.63
N PHE A 443 8.44 -36.07 1.62
CA PHE A 443 7.66 -36.50 0.46
C PHE A 443 6.47 -35.59 0.18
N GLN A 444 5.78 -35.10 1.21
CA GLN A 444 4.69 -34.14 1.05
C GLN A 444 5.20 -32.80 0.52
N VAL A 445 6.26 -32.26 1.11
CA VAL A 445 6.89 -31.01 0.65
C VAL A 445 7.39 -31.14 -0.79
N ARG A 446 8.02 -32.27 -1.14
CA ARG A 446 8.46 -32.55 -2.50
C ARG A 446 7.31 -32.49 -3.50
N LYS A 447 6.16 -33.06 -3.16
CA LYS A 447 4.97 -33.06 -4.01
C LYS A 447 4.48 -31.62 -4.23
N LEU A 448 4.34 -30.84 -3.15
CA LEU A 448 3.91 -29.44 -3.24
C LEU A 448 4.81 -28.61 -4.15
N ILE A 449 6.13 -28.73 -4.02
CA ILE A 449 7.08 -27.97 -4.86
C ILE A 449 6.99 -28.41 -6.32
N LYS A 450 6.92 -29.73 -6.59
CA LYS A 450 6.79 -30.25 -7.96
C LYS A 450 5.53 -29.74 -8.66
N GLU A 451 4.41 -29.68 -7.96
CA GLU A 451 3.16 -29.15 -8.49
C GLU A 451 3.29 -27.68 -8.92
N LYS A 452 4.08 -26.86 -8.18
CA LYS A 452 4.28 -25.45 -8.54
C LYS A 452 5.29 -25.25 -9.66
N LEU A 453 6.32 -26.08 -9.75
CA LEU A 453 7.27 -26.04 -10.86
C LEU A 453 6.66 -26.45 -12.21
N SER A 454 5.49 -27.10 -12.21
CA SER A 454 4.77 -27.49 -13.43
C SER A 454 3.76 -26.46 -13.95
N VAL A 455 3.61 -25.30 -13.29
CA VAL A 455 2.58 -24.26 -13.55
C VAL A 455 3.23 -22.90 -13.73
#